data_AF-A0A2G8SJR4-F1
#
_entry.id   AF-A0A2G8SJR4-F1
#
_cell.length_a   1.000
_cell.length_b   1.000
_cell.length_c   1.000
_cell.angle_alpha   90.00
_cell.angle_beta   90.00
_cell.angle_gamma   90.00
#
_symmetry.space_group_name_H-M   'P 1'
#
loop_
_entity.id
_entity.type
_entity.pdbx_description
1 polymer ?
#
loop_
_entity_poly.entity_id
_entity_poly.type
_entity_poly.pdbx_seq_one_letter_code
_entity_poly.pdbx_strand_id
1 'polypeptide(L)'
;MFNRYSISKSQRDSVILPRWLHEHRRDPAIKRFLGRQDDDDPFTEEEEDGLQIYEDCLYRHRVLRVNYTTYDMRREQDLINPRTHPDVVVHSDALADDDDPFWYARVLDIFRAKVRYKGPGAMRVMSQWQDVNFLWVRWFERDTSYMAGFSHRRLPCLQFVDADDPDSNTFGFIDPYDVVRASYLMPAFAHGVTEDLLEPSKLARRDGSDDDWCYYYVCIWVDRDMYMRYLGGGVGHRSTWDATQASRQHAE
;
A
#
# COMPACT_ATOMS: atom_id res chain seq x y z
N MET A 1 3.06 -1.63 -25.23
CA MET A 1 3.33 -1.75 -23.78
C MET A 1 2.02 -1.46 -23.07
N PHE A 2 1.46 -2.42 -22.32
CA PHE A 2 0.23 -2.16 -21.56
C PHE A 2 0.57 -1.25 -20.39
N ASN A 3 -0.11 -0.11 -20.32
CA ASN A 3 0.09 0.80 -19.21
C ASN A 3 -0.51 0.16 -17.95
N ARG A 4 0.32 -0.21 -16.97
CA ARG A 4 -0.11 -0.93 -15.76
C ARG A 4 -1.06 -0.09 -14.91
N TYR A 5 -0.82 1.21 -14.84
CA TYR A 5 -1.65 2.14 -14.10
C TYR A 5 -1.78 3.48 -14.81
N SER A 6 -2.74 4.30 -14.40
CA SER A 6 -2.83 5.70 -14.85
C SER A 6 -3.30 6.63 -13.73
N ILE A 7 -2.66 7.80 -13.67
CA ILE A 7 -2.97 8.90 -12.77
C ILE A 7 -3.11 10.18 -13.61
N SER A 8 -3.92 11.12 -13.14
CA SER A 8 -4.07 12.42 -13.81
C SER A 8 -2.74 13.16 -13.92
N LYS A 9 -2.51 13.89 -15.02
CA LYS A 9 -1.32 14.73 -15.17
C LYS A 9 -1.48 16.16 -14.61
N SER A 10 -2.60 16.44 -13.97
CA SER A 10 -2.95 17.75 -13.42
C SER A 10 -1.99 18.21 -12.33
N GLN A 11 -1.55 19.47 -12.38
CA GLN A 11 -0.71 20.10 -11.35
C GLN A 11 -1.50 21.05 -10.43
N ARG A 12 -2.83 20.97 -10.44
CA ARG A 12 -3.72 21.91 -9.72
C ARG A 12 -3.66 21.80 -8.20
N ASP A 13 -3.33 20.63 -7.67
CA ASP A 13 -3.30 20.36 -6.24
C ASP A 13 -1.84 20.15 -5.82
N SER A 14 -1.13 21.25 -5.63
CA SER A 14 0.29 21.28 -5.27
C SER A 14 0.46 21.41 -3.77
N VAL A 15 1.35 20.58 -3.21
CA VAL A 15 1.77 20.60 -1.82
C VAL A 15 3.24 20.97 -1.76
N ILE A 16 3.52 22.12 -1.14
CA ILE A 16 4.89 22.55 -0.87
C ILE A 16 5.37 21.76 0.35
N LEU A 17 6.29 20.83 0.14
CA LEU A 17 6.66 19.80 1.11
C LEU A 17 7.17 20.38 2.44
N PRO A 18 8.10 21.36 2.50
CA PRO A 18 8.57 21.92 3.78
C PRO A 18 7.45 22.57 4.58
N ARG A 19 6.55 23.28 3.90
CA ARG A 19 5.40 23.94 4.53
C ARG A 19 4.41 22.90 5.06
N TRP A 20 4.09 21.90 4.27
CA TRP A 20 3.14 20.85 4.64
C TRP A 20 3.64 20.03 5.83
N LEU A 21 4.93 19.65 5.85
CA LEU A 21 5.54 18.97 6.99
C LEU A 21 5.52 19.85 8.24
N HIS A 22 5.80 21.15 8.11
CA HIS A 22 5.74 22.07 9.25
C HIS A 22 4.32 22.21 9.83
N GLU A 23 3.30 22.27 8.97
CA GLU A 23 1.89 22.36 9.35
C GLU A 23 1.42 21.10 10.09
N HIS A 24 1.94 19.93 9.72
CA HIS A 24 1.53 18.64 10.28
C HIS A 24 2.53 18.03 11.26
N ARG A 25 3.57 18.75 11.71
CA ARG A 25 4.69 18.24 12.54
C ARG A 25 4.33 17.50 13.83
N ARG A 26 3.07 17.58 14.27
CA ARG A 26 2.54 16.92 15.46
C ARG A 26 1.71 15.67 15.13
N ASP A 27 1.39 15.46 13.86
CA ASP A 27 0.62 14.30 13.41
C ASP A 27 1.53 13.07 13.38
N PRO A 28 1.13 11.96 14.03
CA PRO A 28 1.95 10.75 14.11
C PRO A 28 2.25 10.17 12.72
N ALA A 29 1.36 10.36 11.74
CA ALA A 29 1.52 9.80 10.40
C ALA A 29 2.75 10.35 9.67
N ILE A 30 3.20 11.57 10.02
CA ILE A 30 4.36 12.17 9.35
C ILE A 30 5.69 12.04 10.09
N LYS A 31 5.69 11.45 11.30
CA LYS A 31 6.91 11.25 12.11
C LYS A 31 8.01 10.52 11.29
N ARG A 32 7.63 9.57 10.43
CA ARG A 32 8.53 8.81 9.54
C ARG A 32 8.31 9.09 8.04
N PHE A 33 7.63 10.17 7.65
CA PHE A 33 7.33 10.45 6.22
C PHE A 33 8.60 10.70 5.37
N LEU A 34 9.61 11.33 5.96
CA LEU A 34 10.96 11.47 5.40
C LEU A 34 11.99 10.64 6.16
N GLY A 35 11.54 9.79 7.08
CA GLY A 35 12.43 8.98 7.91
C GLY A 35 13.02 7.84 7.11
N ARG A 36 14.24 7.41 7.49
CA ARG A 36 14.82 6.17 6.99
C ARG A 36 13.83 5.02 7.17
N GLN A 37 13.57 4.31 6.08
CA GLN A 37 13.10 2.95 6.18
C GLN A 37 14.28 2.13 6.73
N ASP A 38 14.07 1.38 7.81
CA ASP A 38 15.08 0.44 8.34
C ASP A 38 15.20 -0.74 7.36
N ASP A 39 15.71 -0.45 6.16
CA ASP A 39 16.11 -1.45 5.18
C ASP A 39 17.50 -1.98 5.56
N ASP A 40 17.78 -3.24 5.20
CA ASP A 40 19.07 -3.91 5.46
C ASP A 40 20.29 -3.19 4.84
N ASP A 41 20.06 -2.24 3.91
CA ASP A 41 21.07 -1.39 3.28
C ASP A 41 20.63 0.09 3.28
N PRO A 42 20.93 0.85 4.35
CA PRO A 42 20.45 2.21 4.48
C PRO A 42 21.18 3.16 3.52
N PHE A 43 20.43 4.01 2.82
CA PHE A 43 21.01 5.07 1.99
C PHE A 43 21.99 5.94 2.79
N THR A 44 23.12 6.27 2.17
CA THR A 44 24.11 7.17 2.75
C THR A 44 23.64 8.62 2.67
N GLU A 45 24.14 9.48 3.58
CA GLU A 45 23.81 10.92 3.58
C GLU A 45 24.13 11.58 2.22
N GLU A 46 25.23 11.14 1.56
CA GLU A 46 25.61 11.61 0.22
C GLU A 46 24.62 11.21 -0.88
N GLU A 47 23.97 10.05 -0.74
CA GLU A 47 22.92 9.60 -1.66
C GLU A 47 21.62 10.36 -1.39
N GLU A 48 21.24 10.56 -0.13
CA GLU A 48 20.06 11.34 0.24
C GLU A 48 20.15 12.80 -0.26
N ASP A 49 21.30 13.46 -0.04
CA ASP A 49 21.57 14.82 -0.54
C ASP A 49 21.59 14.90 -2.08
N GLY A 50 21.85 13.77 -2.73
CA GLY A 50 21.82 13.63 -4.17
C GLY A 50 20.41 13.70 -4.76
N LEU A 51 19.36 13.41 -3.98
CA LEU A 51 17.97 13.43 -4.42
C LEU A 51 17.41 14.85 -4.39
N GLN A 52 16.88 15.29 -5.53
CA GLN A 52 16.30 16.63 -5.66
C GLN A 52 14.86 16.52 -6.13
N ILE A 53 13.96 17.13 -5.36
CA ILE A 53 12.54 17.31 -5.71
C ILE A 53 12.40 18.70 -6.32
N TYR A 54 11.77 18.78 -7.49
CA TYR A 54 11.59 20.04 -8.20
C TYR A 54 10.69 20.99 -7.37
N GLU A 55 11.27 22.12 -6.96
CA GLU A 55 10.59 23.14 -6.13
C GLU A 55 10.02 22.60 -4.81
N ASP A 56 10.58 21.48 -4.30
CA ASP A 56 10.08 20.75 -3.13
C ASP A 56 8.56 20.53 -3.18
N CYS A 57 8.02 20.32 -4.38
CA CYS A 57 6.59 20.30 -4.63
C CYS A 57 6.11 18.89 -4.99
N LEU A 58 5.09 18.44 -4.26
CA LEU A 58 4.33 17.24 -4.57
C LEU A 58 2.99 17.61 -5.21
N TYR A 59 2.53 16.85 -6.19
CA TYR A 59 1.21 17.01 -6.79
C TYR A 59 0.30 15.89 -6.30
N ARG A 60 -0.81 16.26 -5.65
CA ARG A 60 -1.80 15.33 -5.14
C ARG A 60 -2.81 14.94 -6.20
N HIS A 61 -3.20 13.67 -6.16
CA HIS A 61 -4.17 13.10 -7.07
C HIS A 61 -5.28 12.37 -6.31
N ARG A 62 -6.48 12.40 -6.88
CA ARG A 62 -7.69 11.84 -6.24
C ARG A 62 -7.98 10.39 -6.62
N VAL A 63 -7.51 9.97 -7.78
CA VAL A 63 -7.84 8.66 -8.36
C VAL A 63 -6.62 8.07 -9.03
N LEU A 64 -6.32 6.83 -8.66
CA LEU A 64 -5.41 5.93 -9.34
C LEU A 64 -6.26 4.89 -10.07
N ARG A 65 -5.93 4.62 -11.34
CA ARG A 65 -6.54 3.52 -12.10
C ARG A 65 -5.51 2.42 -12.29
N VAL A 66 -5.80 1.22 -11.82
CA VAL A 66 -4.90 0.06 -11.94
C VAL A 66 -5.51 -0.93 -12.91
N ASN A 67 -4.79 -1.25 -13.98
CA ASN A 67 -5.18 -2.28 -14.93
C ASN A 67 -4.65 -3.63 -14.48
N TYR A 68 -5.51 -4.63 -14.44
CA TYR A 68 -5.14 -6.00 -14.09
C TYR A 68 -5.66 -6.98 -15.14
N THR A 69 -5.09 -8.18 -15.14
CA THR A 69 -5.56 -9.28 -15.96
C THR A 69 -6.30 -10.26 -15.08
N THR A 70 -7.53 -10.59 -15.46
CA THR A 70 -8.39 -11.55 -14.76
C THR A 70 -7.93 -12.99 -15.01
N TYR A 71 -8.32 -13.92 -14.13
CA TYR A 71 -8.02 -15.36 -14.26
C TYR A 71 -8.43 -15.97 -15.62
N ASP A 72 -9.46 -15.45 -16.28
CA ASP A 72 -9.91 -15.86 -17.62
C ASP A 72 -9.24 -15.06 -18.76
N MET A 73 -8.09 -14.44 -18.46
CA MET A 73 -7.21 -13.73 -19.39
C MET A 73 -7.86 -12.48 -20.04
N ARG A 74 -8.78 -11.82 -19.34
CA ARG A 74 -9.36 -10.54 -19.75
C ARG A 74 -8.67 -9.38 -19.05
N ARG A 75 -8.88 -8.18 -19.56
CA ARG A 75 -8.39 -6.95 -18.93
C ARG A 75 -9.52 -6.21 -18.27
N GLU A 76 -9.28 -5.83 -17.04
CA GLU A 76 -10.18 -4.98 -16.26
C GLU A 76 -9.36 -3.91 -15.53
N GLN A 77 -10.08 -3.02 -14.84
CA GLN A 77 -9.50 -1.84 -14.22
C GLN A 77 -10.19 -1.54 -12.88
N ASP A 78 -9.37 -1.38 -11.84
CA ASP A 78 -9.82 -0.89 -10.53
C ASP A 78 -9.61 0.62 -10.44
N LEU A 79 -10.48 1.29 -9.67
CA LEU A 79 -10.37 2.70 -9.31
C LEU A 79 -10.08 2.83 -7.82
N ILE A 80 -8.87 3.27 -7.50
CA ILE A 80 -8.46 3.51 -6.11
C ILE A 80 -8.64 4.99 -5.82
N ASN A 81 -9.40 5.27 -4.77
CA ASN A 81 -9.68 6.62 -4.32
C ASN A 81 -9.46 6.68 -2.82
N PRO A 82 -8.44 7.42 -2.34
CA PRO A 82 -8.09 7.52 -0.92
C PRO A 82 -9.22 7.97 0.02
N ARG A 83 -10.35 8.48 -0.52
CA ARG A 83 -11.51 8.90 0.26
C ARG A 83 -12.61 7.84 0.37
N THR A 84 -12.71 6.92 -0.59
CA THR A 84 -13.91 6.05 -0.71
C THR A 84 -13.58 4.58 -0.88
N HIS A 85 -12.53 4.27 -1.65
CA HIS A 85 -12.04 2.91 -1.87
C HIS A 85 -10.50 2.96 -1.79
N PRO A 86 -9.94 3.13 -0.59
CA PRO A 86 -8.52 3.38 -0.41
C PRO A 86 -7.69 2.09 -0.31
N ASP A 87 -8.33 0.95 -0.07
CA ASP A 87 -7.62 -0.27 0.28
C ASP A 87 -7.09 -0.99 -0.97
N VAL A 88 -5.82 -1.39 -0.91
CA VAL A 88 -5.09 -2.03 -2.00
C VAL A 88 -4.41 -3.31 -1.52
N VAL A 89 -4.10 -4.18 -2.46
CA VAL A 89 -3.32 -5.39 -2.23
C VAL A 89 -2.07 -5.39 -3.10
N VAL A 90 -0.93 -5.76 -2.52
CA VAL A 90 0.36 -5.96 -3.20
C VAL A 90 0.85 -7.39 -2.97
N HIS A 91 1.77 -7.88 -3.79
CA HIS A 91 2.40 -9.17 -3.53
C HIS A 91 3.29 -9.08 -2.28
N SER A 92 3.21 -10.09 -1.42
CA SER A 92 4.24 -10.30 -0.39
C SER A 92 5.53 -10.76 -1.06
N ASP A 93 6.67 -10.46 -0.46
CA ASP A 93 7.94 -10.97 -0.94
C ASP A 93 8.00 -12.48 -0.75
N ALA A 94 8.24 -13.22 -1.85
CA ALA A 94 8.19 -14.69 -1.88
C ALA A 94 9.31 -15.39 -1.07
N LEU A 95 10.15 -14.62 -0.36
CA LEU A 95 11.27 -15.08 0.44
C LEU A 95 10.97 -15.14 1.94
N ALA A 96 9.85 -14.56 2.39
CA ALA A 96 9.39 -14.78 3.75
C ALA A 96 8.74 -16.16 3.82
N ASP A 97 9.07 -16.97 4.83
CA ASP A 97 8.42 -18.26 5.18
C ASP A 97 6.92 -18.09 5.55
N ASP A 98 6.31 -16.96 5.20
CA ASP A 98 4.91 -16.67 5.41
C ASP A 98 4.08 -17.32 4.29
N ASP A 99 3.17 -18.21 4.67
CA ASP A 99 2.25 -18.99 3.81
C ASP A 99 1.28 -18.13 2.99
N ASP A 100 1.44 -16.81 2.99
CA ASP A 100 0.45 -15.90 2.45
C ASP A 100 0.99 -15.02 1.32
N PRO A 101 0.24 -14.93 0.20
CA PRO A 101 0.74 -14.35 -1.04
C PRO A 101 0.64 -12.82 -1.16
N PHE A 102 0.08 -12.15 -0.16
CA PHE A 102 -0.31 -10.74 -0.26
C PHE A 102 -0.07 -9.93 1.02
N TRP A 103 0.25 -8.65 0.83
CA TRP A 103 0.15 -7.59 1.84
C TRP A 103 -0.94 -6.59 1.47
N TYR A 104 -1.48 -5.91 2.48
CA TYR A 104 -2.56 -4.95 2.30
C TYR A 104 -2.20 -3.61 2.89
N ALA A 105 -2.70 -2.57 2.24
CA ALA A 105 -2.46 -1.20 2.63
C ALA A 105 -3.69 -0.34 2.39
N ARG A 106 -3.90 0.66 3.25
CA ARG A 106 -4.87 1.73 3.04
C ARG A 106 -4.14 2.93 2.45
N VAL A 107 -4.51 3.33 1.24
CA VAL A 107 -3.93 4.51 0.57
C VAL A 107 -4.45 5.78 1.23
N LEU A 108 -3.53 6.57 1.78
CA LEU A 108 -3.80 7.87 2.38
C LEU A 108 -3.76 8.96 1.30
N ASP A 109 -2.72 9.00 0.48
CA ASP A 109 -2.62 9.95 -0.63
C ASP A 109 -1.93 9.34 -1.85
N ILE A 110 -2.26 9.89 -3.01
CA ILE A 110 -1.60 9.59 -4.26
C ILE A 110 -0.79 10.82 -4.65
N PHE A 111 0.53 10.68 -4.74
CA PHE A 111 1.42 11.76 -5.07
C PHE A 111 2.10 11.53 -6.42
N ARG A 112 2.44 12.65 -7.05
CA ARG A 112 3.40 12.73 -8.13
C ARG A 112 4.42 13.80 -7.79
N ALA A 113 5.70 13.47 -7.93
CA ALA A 113 6.79 14.41 -7.79
C ALA A 113 7.61 14.44 -9.07
N LYS A 114 8.25 15.58 -9.33
CA LYS A 114 9.27 15.67 -10.35
C LYS A 114 10.63 15.62 -9.65
N VAL A 115 11.35 14.52 -9.85
CA VAL A 115 12.59 14.24 -9.10
C VAL A 115 13.77 14.08 -10.06
N ARG A 116 14.97 14.31 -9.56
CA ARG A 116 16.22 13.92 -10.23
C ARG A 116 17.23 13.51 -9.17
N TYR A 117 18.14 12.63 -9.54
CA TYR A 117 19.21 12.17 -8.67
C TYR A 117 20.57 12.54 -9.25
N LYS A 118 21.40 13.17 -8.42
CA LYS A 118 22.73 13.68 -8.75
C LYS A 118 23.81 13.21 -7.75
N GLY A 119 23.47 12.29 -6.87
CA GLY A 119 24.40 11.72 -5.90
C GLY A 119 25.37 10.69 -6.50
N PRO A 120 26.13 9.98 -5.66
CA PRO A 120 27.03 8.91 -6.07
C PRO A 120 26.34 7.88 -6.97
N GLY A 121 27.03 7.43 -8.02
CA GLY A 121 26.48 6.43 -8.96
C GLY A 121 25.39 6.92 -9.92
N ALA A 122 25.04 8.21 -9.90
CA ALA A 122 24.00 8.76 -10.78
C ALA A 122 24.32 8.56 -12.27
N MET A 123 23.45 7.84 -12.98
CA MET A 123 23.53 7.73 -14.43
C MET A 123 22.98 8.99 -15.11
N ARG A 124 23.37 9.24 -16.36
CA ARG A 124 22.92 10.41 -17.14
C ARG A 124 21.39 10.56 -17.20
N VAL A 125 20.66 9.45 -17.16
CA VAL A 125 19.19 9.42 -17.15
C VAL A 125 18.64 9.89 -15.81
N MET A 126 19.24 9.46 -14.70
CA MET A 126 18.84 9.84 -13.33
C MET A 126 19.07 11.33 -13.04
N SER A 127 20.07 11.95 -13.68
CA SER A 127 20.34 13.38 -13.54
C SER A 127 19.32 14.29 -14.25
N GLN A 128 18.45 13.72 -15.11
CA GLN A 128 17.36 14.45 -15.75
C GLN A 128 16.13 14.45 -14.84
N TRP A 129 15.28 15.47 -14.98
CA TRP A 129 14.03 15.51 -14.25
C TRP A 129 13.05 14.45 -14.76
N GLN A 130 12.57 13.61 -13.86
CA GLN A 130 11.63 12.54 -14.12
C GLN A 130 10.38 12.71 -13.27
N ASP A 131 9.25 12.30 -13.82
CA ASP A 131 8.00 12.21 -13.08
C ASP A 131 7.94 10.85 -12.38
N VAL A 132 7.84 10.87 -11.06
CA VAL A 132 7.65 9.67 -10.23
C VAL A 132 6.31 9.77 -9.53
N ASN A 133 5.54 8.68 -9.58
CA ASN A 133 4.29 8.56 -8.84
C ASN A 133 4.50 7.58 -7.70
N PHE A 134 3.90 7.87 -6.55
CA PHE A 134 3.99 7.00 -5.38
C PHE A 134 2.72 7.16 -4.53
N LEU A 135 2.37 6.09 -3.83
CA LEU A 135 1.24 6.05 -2.92
C LEU A 135 1.79 6.17 -1.51
N TRP A 136 1.24 7.08 -0.72
CA TRP A 136 1.48 7.10 0.71
C TRP A 136 0.39 6.28 1.39
N VAL A 137 0.79 5.29 2.19
CA VAL A 137 -0.10 4.27 2.73
C VAL A 137 0.05 4.06 4.22
N ARG A 138 -0.98 3.48 4.84
CA ARG A 138 -0.93 2.84 6.16
C ARG A 138 -1.06 1.33 5.97
N TRP A 139 -0.14 0.55 6.54
CA TRP A 139 -0.08 -0.90 6.37
C TRP A 139 -1.04 -1.63 7.29
N PHE A 140 -1.54 -2.76 6.81
CA PHE A 140 -2.23 -3.76 7.63
C PHE A 140 -1.30 -4.92 7.91
N GLU A 141 -1.49 -5.54 9.06
CA GLU A 141 -0.92 -6.82 9.42
C GLU A 141 -2.02 -7.88 9.60
N ARG A 142 -1.63 -9.14 9.53
CA ARG A 142 -2.54 -10.26 9.78
C ARG A 142 -2.68 -10.52 11.27
N ASP A 143 -3.88 -10.91 11.67
CA ASP A 143 -4.08 -11.54 12.97
C ASP A 143 -3.65 -13.00 12.91
N THR A 144 -2.41 -13.29 13.33
CA THR A 144 -1.84 -14.65 13.36
C THR A 144 -2.51 -15.56 14.39
N SER A 145 -3.26 -14.99 15.35
CA SER A 145 -4.06 -15.78 16.30
C SER A 145 -5.36 -16.31 15.70
N TYR A 146 -5.78 -15.74 14.56
CA TYR A 146 -7.02 -16.08 13.89
C TYR A 146 -6.81 -17.08 12.74
N MET A 147 -7.41 -18.26 12.89
CA MET A 147 -7.38 -19.31 11.87
C MET A 147 -8.26 -18.91 10.68
N ALA A 148 -7.62 -18.58 9.55
CA ALA A 148 -8.25 -18.14 8.32
C ALA A 148 -7.96 -19.06 7.12
N GLY A 149 -8.52 -18.72 5.97
CA GLY A 149 -8.25 -19.40 4.71
C GLY A 149 -9.20 -20.55 4.42
N PHE A 150 -8.88 -21.28 3.35
CA PHE A 150 -9.72 -22.34 2.80
C PHE A 150 -9.90 -23.53 3.76
N SER A 151 -8.81 -23.93 4.44
CA SER A 151 -8.82 -25.00 5.45
C SER A 151 -9.81 -24.73 6.59
N HIS A 152 -9.95 -23.47 6.99
CA HIS A 152 -10.83 -23.06 8.08
C HIS A 152 -12.17 -22.47 7.61
N ARG A 153 -12.37 -22.35 6.28
CA ARG A 153 -13.57 -21.75 5.65
C ARG A 153 -13.89 -20.36 6.21
N ARG A 154 -12.84 -19.57 6.46
CA ARG A 154 -12.91 -18.25 7.09
C ARG A 154 -12.14 -17.23 6.27
N LEU A 155 -12.64 -16.01 6.22
CA LEU A 155 -11.95 -14.91 5.53
C LEU A 155 -10.66 -14.54 6.27
N PRO A 156 -9.58 -14.16 5.56
CA PRO A 156 -8.42 -13.55 6.18
C PRO A 156 -8.83 -12.36 7.05
N CYS A 157 -8.22 -12.25 8.23
CA CYS A 157 -8.47 -11.22 9.21
C CYS A 157 -7.22 -10.33 9.33
N LEU A 158 -7.42 -9.02 9.27
CA LEU A 158 -6.37 -8.00 9.30
C LEU A 158 -6.64 -7.01 10.41
N GLN A 159 -5.59 -6.39 10.92
CA GLN A 159 -5.64 -5.18 11.74
C GLN A 159 -4.64 -4.15 11.20
N PHE A 160 -4.76 -2.89 11.61
CA PHE A 160 -3.68 -1.94 11.29
C PHE A 160 -2.44 -2.30 12.09
N VAL A 161 -1.28 -2.10 11.48
CA VAL A 161 -0.01 -2.14 12.19
C VAL A 161 -0.02 -1.05 13.28
N ASP A 162 0.46 -1.41 14.47
CA ASP A 162 0.56 -0.51 15.61
C ASP A 162 1.67 0.53 15.41
N ALA A 163 1.29 1.81 15.47
CA ALA A 163 2.22 2.94 15.31
C ALA A 163 3.21 3.11 16.47
N ASP A 164 2.92 2.52 17.63
CA ASP A 164 3.78 2.57 18.80
C ASP A 164 4.78 1.40 18.85
N ASP A 165 4.62 0.40 17.99
CA ASP A 165 5.61 -0.67 17.83
C ASP A 165 6.86 -0.13 17.13
N PRO A 166 8.01 -0.06 17.82
CA PRO A 166 9.23 0.50 17.26
C PRO A 166 9.78 -0.30 16.07
N ASP A 167 9.52 -1.61 16.04
CA ASP A 167 10.07 -2.56 15.06
C ASP A 167 9.18 -2.69 13.82
N SER A 168 8.01 -2.04 13.81
CA SER A 168 7.04 -2.10 12.72
C SER A 168 7.00 -0.82 11.88
N ASN A 169 6.68 -0.97 10.59
CA ASN A 169 6.47 0.15 9.68
C ASN A 169 4.97 0.37 9.45
N THR A 170 4.34 1.20 10.28
CA THR A 170 2.91 1.51 10.14
C THR A 170 2.57 2.30 8.88
N PHE A 171 3.45 3.22 8.47
CA PHE A 171 3.29 4.02 7.26
C PHE A 171 4.40 3.73 6.28
N GLY A 172 4.10 3.81 4.99
CA GLY A 172 5.11 3.59 3.96
C GLY A 172 4.69 4.14 2.60
N PHE A 173 5.51 3.82 1.61
CA PHE A 173 5.27 4.19 0.23
C PHE A 173 5.18 2.96 -0.66
N ILE A 174 4.29 3.01 -1.66
CA ILE A 174 4.12 1.95 -2.65
C ILE A 174 4.28 2.55 -4.05
N ASP A 175 5.05 1.91 -4.94
CA ASP A 175 4.98 2.21 -6.37
C ASP A 175 3.61 1.73 -6.91
N PRO A 176 2.80 2.59 -7.54
CA PRO A 176 1.53 2.18 -8.14
C PRO A 176 1.63 0.99 -9.11
N TYR A 177 2.82 0.66 -9.61
CA TYR A 177 3.08 -0.51 -10.43
C TYR A 177 2.93 -1.84 -9.66
N ASP A 178 3.28 -1.83 -8.37
CA ASP A 178 3.27 -3.01 -7.49
C ASP A 178 1.88 -3.32 -6.93
N VAL A 179 0.95 -2.36 -7.02
CA VAL A 179 -0.46 -2.57 -6.66
C VAL A 179 -1.08 -3.64 -7.56
N VAL A 180 -1.34 -4.82 -7.00
CA VAL A 180 -1.98 -5.93 -7.70
C VAL A 180 -3.37 -5.50 -8.13
N ARG A 181 -4.22 -5.15 -7.15
CA ARG A 181 -5.62 -4.75 -7.30
C ARG A 181 -6.11 -3.90 -6.12
N ALA A 182 -7.30 -3.33 -6.26
CA ALA A 182 -8.03 -2.84 -5.10
C ALA A 182 -8.48 -4.00 -4.21
N SER A 183 -8.53 -3.77 -2.89
CA SER A 183 -9.02 -4.75 -1.92
C SER A 183 -10.33 -4.27 -1.31
N TYR A 184 -11.27 -5.19 -1.09
CA TYR A 184 -12.50 -4.91 -0.36
C TYR A 184 -12.37 -5.43 1.07
N LEU A 185 -12.04 -4.51 1.98
CA LEU A 185 -11.90 -4.78 3.40
C LEU A 185 -13.20 -4.42 4.13
N MET A 186 -13.76 -5.40 4.85
CA MET A 186 -15.00 -5.22 5.61
C MET A 186 -14.66 -5.10 7.09
N PRO A 187 -15.13 -4.05 7.79
CA PRO A 187 -15.01 -3.99 9.23
C PRO A 187 -15.58 -5.22 9.92
N ALA A 188 -14.84 -5.80 10.86
CA ALA A 188 -15.30 -6.90 11.68
C ALA A 188 -16.14 -6.34 12.85
N PHE A 189 -17.38 -5.91 12.54
CA PHE A 189 -18.25 -5.17 13.47
C PHE A 189 -18.39 -5.80 14.87
N ALA A 190 -18.31 -7.12 14.98
CA ALA A 190 -18.41 -7.85 16.24
C ALA A 190 -17.28 -7.53 17.24
N HIS A 191 -16.14 -7.02 16.77
CA HIS A 191 -14.96 -6.72 17.59
C HIS A 191 -14.87 -5.24 18.01
N GLY A 192 -15.74 -4.38 17.48
CA GLY A 192 -15.76 -2.96 17.82
C GLY A 192 -14.59 -2.16 17.23
N VAL A 193 -14.32 -1.02 17.86
CA VAL A 193 -13.30 -0.04 17.47
C VAL A 193 -12.25 0.10 18.57
N THR A 194 -11.07 0.62 18.19
CA THR A 194 -9.92 0.86 19.07
C THR A 194 -9.27 2.20 18.72
N GLU A 195 -8.74 2.88 19.74
CA GLU A 195 -7.91 4.07 19.63
C GLU A 195 -6.42 3.74 19.80
N ASP A 196 -6.09 2.49 20.14
CA ASP A 196 -4.76 2.09 20.64
C ASP A 196 -3.72 1.98 19.53
N LEU A 197 -4.12 1.71 18.28
CA LEU A 197 -3.21 1.42 17.17
C LEU A 197 -2.52 2.66 16.59
N LEU A 198 -3.05 3.87 16.86
CA LEU A 198 -2.49 5.12 16.36
C LEU A 198 -3.14 6.32 17.09
N GLU A 199 -2.30 7.18 17.67
CA GLU A 199 -2.71 8.48 18.23
C GLU A 199 -3.59 9.29 17.24
N PRO A 200 -4.43 10.24 17.70
CA PRO A 200 -5.29 11.04 16.82
C PRO A 200 -4.53 11.65 15.63
N SER A 201 -4.92 11.26 14.41
CA SER A 201 -4.26 11.65 13.16
C SER A 201 -5.27 12.05 12.09
N LYS A 202 -5.20 13.31 11.65
CA LYS A 202 -6.09 13.82 10.58
C LYS A 202 -5.64 13.37 9.20
N LEU A 203 -4.38 12.97 9.08
CA LEU A 203 -3.81 12.50 7.82
C LEU A 203 -4.14 11.02 7.59
N ALA A 204 -4.08 10.19 8.63
CA ALA A 204 -4.44 8.78 8.58
C ALA A 204 -5.96 8.55 8.61
N ARG A 205 -6.73 9.36 9.36
CA ARG A 205 -8.19 9.25 9.50
C ARG A 205 -8.89 10.49 8.92
N ARG A 206 -9.48 10.35 7.75
CA ARG A 206 -10.06 11.47 6.97
C ARG A 206 -11.55 11.69 7.13
N ASP A 207 -12.23 10.69 7.66
CA ASP A 207 -13.64 10.76 8.02
C ASP A 207 -13.88 11.56 9.31
N GLY A 208 -12.80 11.87 10.05
CA GLY A 208 -12.85 12.59 11.31
C GLY A 208 -13.17 11.69 12.50
N SER A 209 -13.13 10.36 12.31
CA SER A 209 -13.07 9.40 13.41
C SER A 209 -11.70 9.47 14.06
N ASP A 210 -11.66 9.39 15.39
CA ASP A 210 -10.40 9.18 16.12
C ASP A 210 -10.09 7.68 16.29
N ASP A 211 -11.07 6.80 15.99
CA ASP A 211 -10.99 5.36 16.23
C ASP A 211 -10.84 4.60 14.90
N ASP A 212 -10.11 3.48 14.95
CA ASP A 212 -10.07 2.46 13.90
C ASP A 212 -10.94 1.25 14.29
N TRP A 213 -11.42 0.48 13.32
CA TRP A 213 -11.94 -0.86 13.63
C TRP A 213 -10.81 -1.75 14.13
N CYS A 214 -11.08 -2.56 15.16
CA CYS A 214 -10.09 -3.50 15.69
C CYS A 214 -9.60 -4.47 14.60
N TYR A 215 -10.53 -4.97 13.77
CA TYR A 215 -10.22 -5.91 12.70
C TYR A 215 -11.02 -5.65 11.43
N TYR A 216 -10.47 -6.14 10.32
CA TYR A 216 -11.07 -6.14 9.00
C TYR A 216 -10.98 -7.53 8.38
N TYR A 217 -12.07 -7.98 7.74
CA TYR A 217 -12.06 -9.18 6.93
C TYR A 217 -11.77 -8.84 5.46
N VAL A 218 -10.87 -9.61 4.85
CA VAL A 218 -10.60 -9.54 3.41
C VAL A 218 -11.69 -10.28 2.66
N CYS A 219 -12.45 -9.57 1.82
CA CYS A 219 -13.50 -10.19 1.02
C CYS A 219 -12.92 -10.87 -0.23
N ILE A 220 -12.34 -12.06 -0.04
CA ILE A 220 -11.75 -12.85 -1.13
C ILE A 220 -12.79 -13.33 -2.17
N TRP A 221 -14.09 -13.19 -1.88
CA TRP A 221 -15.20 -13.59 -2.74
C TRP A 221 -15.85 -12.43 -3.50
N VAL A 222 -15.28 -11.23 -3.41
CA VAL A 222 -15.83 -10.02 -4.06
C VAL A 222 -16.04 -10.24 -5.57
N ASP A 223 -15.12 -10.96 -6.20
CA ASP A 223 -15.25 -11.42 -7.58
C ASP A 223 -14.49 -12.75 -7.75
N ARG A 224 -14.67 -13.38 -8.92
CA ARG A 224 -14.00 -14.65 -9.25
C ARG A 224 -12.48 -14.50 -9.36
N ASP A 225 -11.99 -13.34 -9.78
CA ASP A 225 -10.55 -13.12 -9.95
C ASP A 225 -9.83 -13.05 -8.59
N MET A 226 -10.37 -12.31 -7.62
CA MET A 226 -9.87 -12.33 -6.25
C MET A 226 -9.89 -13.74 -5.71
N TYR A 227 -11.02 -14.44 -5.82
CA TYR A 227 -11.12 -15.82 -5.35
C TYR A 227 -10.02 -16.72 -5.94
N MET A 228 -9.83 -16.66 -7.26
CA MET A 228 -8.82 -17.46 -7.95
C MET A 228 -7.39 -17.07 -7.56
N ARG A 229 -7.12 -15.82 -7.15
CA ARG A 229 -5.81 -15.41 -6.65
C ARG A 229 -5.46 -16.08 -5.32
N TYR A 230 -6.38 -16.17 -4.36
CA TYR A 230 -6.13 -16.91 -3.10
C TYR A 230 -6.16 -18.42 -3.30
N LEU A 231 -6.93 -18.93 -4.26
CA LEU A 231 -6.89 -20.34 -4.65
C LEU A 231 -5.66 -20.70 -5.50
N GLY A 232 -4.86 -19.72 -5.94
CA GLY A 232 -3.65 -19.96 -6.74
C GLY A 232 -3.87 -20.14 -8.24
N GLY A 233 -5.08 -19.98 -8.77
CA GLY A 233 -5.35 -19.97 -10.22
C GLY A 233 -5.37 -18.59 -10.88
N GLY A 234 -5.03 -17.53 -10.14
CA GLY A 234 -4.98 -16.16 -10.63
C GLY A 234 -3.83 -15.89 -11.61
N VAL A 235 -3.93 -14.80 -12.40
CA VAL A 235 -2.82 -14.35 -13.24
C VAL A 235 -1.71 -13.77 -12.36
N GLY A 236 -0.48 -14.22 -12.57
CA GLY A 236 0.66 -13.93 -11.69
C GLY A 236 0.95 -15.02 -10.66
N HIS A 237 0.17 -16.12 -10.62
CA HIS A 237 0.29 -17.18 -9.60
C HIS A 237 1.66 -17.83 -9.44
N ARG A 238 2.61 -17.63 -10.37
CA ARG A 238 3.96 -18.20 -10.23
C ARG A 238 4.71 -17.61 -9.03
N SER A 239 4.48 -16.34 -8.69
CA SER A 239 5.08 -15.72 -7.51
C SER A 239 4.37 -16.08 -6.21
N THR A 240 3.17 -16.66 -6.29
CA THR A 240 2.33 -17.00 -5.13
C THR A 240 2.02 -18.49 -5.04
N TRP A 241 2.73 -19.33 -5.82
CA TRP A 241 2.35 -20.72 -6.04
C TRP A 241 2.45 -21.54 -4.76
N ASP A 242 3.57 -21.41 -4.06
CA ASP A 242 3.85 -22.18 -2.85
C ASP A 242 2.83 -21.82 -1.74
N ALA A 243 2.62 -20.53 -1.50
CA ALA A 243 1.60 -19.99 -0.59
C ALA A 243 0.16 -20.45 -0.90
N THR A 244 -0.18 -20.67 -2.18
CA THR A 244 -1.56 -21.02 -2.60
C THR A 244 -1.78 -22.51 -2.80
N GLN A 245 -0.74 -23.34 -2.66
CA GLN A 245 -0.84 -24.78 -2.84
C GLN A 245 -1.73 -25.45 -1.77
N ALA A 246 -1.61 -25.03 -0.52
CA ALA A 246 -2.45 -25.50 0.58
C ALA A 246 -3.93 -25.14 0.34
N SER A 247 -4.18 -23.91 -0.14
CA SER A 247 -5.54 -23.45 -0.46
C SER A 247 -6.26 -24.35 -1.46
N ARG A 248 -5.56 -24.85 -2.49
CA ARG A 248 -6.15 -25.77 -3.47
C ARG A 248 -6.56 -27.12 -2.91
N GLN A 249 -5.78 -27.66 -1.99
CA GLN A 249 -6.06 -28.97 -1.38
C GLN A 249 -7.31 -28.92 -0.48
N HIS A 250 -7.63 -27.75 0.06
CA HIS A 250 -8.72 -27.56 1.02
C HIS A 250 -9.99 -26.95 0.42
N ALA A 251 -10.02 -26.69 -0.89
CA ALA A 251 -11.15 -26.06 -1.58
C ALA A 251 -12.23 -27.03 -2.09
N GLU A 252 -12.02 -28.34 -1.95
CA GLU A 252 -13.00 -29.42 -2.25
C GLU A 252 -13.97 -29.68 -1.09
#